data_AF-A0A7Z9PRB4-F1
#
_entry.id   AF-A0A7Z9PRB4-F1
#
_cell.length_a   1.000
_cell.length_b   1.000
_cell.length_c   1.000
_cell.angle_alpha   90.00
_cell.angle_beta   90.00
_cell.angle_gamma   90.00
#
_symmetry.space_group_name_H-M   'P 1'
#
loop_
_entity.id
_entity.type
_entity.pdbx_description
1 polymer ?
#
loop_
_entity_poly.entity_id
_entity_poly.type
_entity_poly.pdbx_seq_one_letter_code
_entity_poly.pdbx_strand_id
1 'polypeptide(L)'
;MFYGLFVAILFSPFLLRGEVFVPGDFLPFIFPWRAYIDHFPHNVELFDVPVFFYPQDVFLNTSLKRGEIPLWNPHIFSGHPAVASGQSGFLYPPRLLLKPGSNCSIFWEWG
;
A
#
# COMPACT_ATOMS: atom_id res chain seq x y z
N MET A 1 -19.65 -9.54 -21.35
CA MET A 1 -18.24 -9.54 -21.82
C MET A 1 -17.52 -8.21 -21.58
N PHE A 2 -18.13 -7.04 -21.86
CA PHE A 2 -17.47 -5.74 -21.69
C PHE A 2 -17.04 -5.39 -20.24
N TYR A 3 -17.82 -5.80 -19.23
CA TYR A 3 -17.50 -5.50 -17.83
C TYR A 3 -16.20 -6.16 -17.34
N GLY A 4 -15.93 -7.40 -17.78
CA GLY A 4 -14.70 -8.10 -17.41
C GLY A 4 -13.45 -7.44 -17.99
N LEU A 5 -13.53 -6.97 -19.24
CA LEU A 5 -12.44 -6.23 -19.87
C LEU A 5 -12.18 -4.90 -19.15
N PHE A 6 -13.24 -4.18 -18.78
CA PHE A 6 -13.12 -2.92 -18.04
C PHE A 6 -12.44 -3.12 -16.68
N VAL A 7 -12.86 -4.12 -15.89
CA VAL A 7 -12.23 -4.46 -14.62
C VAL A 7 -10.77 -4.87 -14.83
N ALA A 8 -10.48 -5.70 -15.82
CA ALA A 8 -9.11 -6.12 -16.12
C ALA A 8 -8.20 -4.94 -16.49
N ILE A 9 -8.71 -3.96 -17.25
CA ILE A 9 -7.98 -2.73 -17.59
C ILE A 9 -7.71 -1.90 -16.33
N LEU A 10 -8.71 -1.73 -15.46
CA LEU A 10 -8.59 -0.96 -14.22
C LEU A 10 -7.57 -1.56 -13.25
N PHE A 11 -7.56 -2.88 -13.10
CA PHE A 11 -6.60 -3.60 -12.24
C PHE A 11 -5.29 -3.95 -12.96
N SER A 12 -5.13 -3.60 -14.24
CA SER A 12 -3.91 -3.88 -14.99
C SER A 12 -2.64 -3.26 -14.39
N PRO A 13 -2.64 -2.02 -13.82
CA PRO A 13 -1.45 -1.48 -13.17
C PRO A 13 -1.06 -2.30 -11.94
N PHE A 14 -2.04 -2.72 -11.15
CA PHE A 14 -1.82 -3.58 -9.98
C PHE A 14 -1.27 -4.96 -10.37
N LEU A 15 -1.87 -5.62 -11.37
CA LEU A 15 -1.50 -6.98 -11.77
C LEU A 15 -0.21 -7.05 -12.58
N LEU A 16 0.04 -6.07 -13.47
CA LEU A 16 1.16 -6.11 -14.42
C LEU A 16 2.37 -5.29 -13.95
N ARG A 17 2.14 -4.15 -13.30
CA ARG A 17 3.21 -3.25 -12.84
C ARG A 17 3.49 -3.36 -11.35
N GLY A 18 2.57 -3.95 -10.59
CA GLY A 18 2.67 -4.05 -9.14
C GLY A 18 2.39 -2.72 -8.41
N GLU A 19 1.88 -1.73 -9.14
CA GLU A 19 1.61 -0.41 -8.60
C GLU A 19 0.40 -0.44 -7.68
N VAL A 20 0.40 0.42 -6.66
CA VAL A 20 -0.69 0.52 -5.69
C VAL A 20 -1.34 1.89 -5.81
N PHE A 21 -2.68 1.89 -5.84
CA PHE A 21 -3.49 3.10 -5.77
C PHE A 21 -3.47 3.64 -4.34
N VAL A 22 -2.92 4.83 -4.15
CA VAL A 22 -2.82 5.49 -2.86
C VAL A 22 -3.30 6.94 -3.05
N PRO A 23 -4.15 7.48 -2.16
CA PRO A 23 -4.58 8.86 -2.23
C PRO A 23 -3.38 9.79 -1.94
N GLY A 24 -2.79 10.34 -3.00
CA GLY A 24 -1.64 11.23 -2.93
C GLY A 24 -1.95 12.56 -2.24
N ASP A 25 -3.22 12.95 -2.18
CA ASP A 25 -3.71 14.20 -1.59
C ASP A 25 -3.33 14.40 -0.12
N PHE A 26 -2.95 13.33 0.59
CA PHE A 26 -2.49 13.40 1.98
C PHE A 26 -0.98 13.59 2.15
N LEU A 27 -0.19 13.62 1.07
CA LEU A 27 1.22 13.98 1.13
C LEU A 27 1.48 15.30 1.90
N PRO A 28 0.68 16.37 1.73
CA PRO A 28 0.82 17.61 2.51
C PRO A 28 0.71 17.45 4.04
N PHE A 29 0.15 16.34 4.53
CA PHE A 29 -0.03 16.14 5.97
C PHE A 29 1.24 15.65 6.66
N ILE A 30 2.23 15.16 5.91
CA ILE A 30 3.40 14.47 6.43
C ILE A 30 4.67 15.12 5.88
N PHE A 31 5.68 15.30 6.75
CA PHE A 31 6.98 15.75 6.29
C PHE A 31 7.70 14.66 5.47
N PRO A 32 8.46 15.01 4.41
CA PRO A 32 8.85 16.38 4.04
C PRO A 32 7.85 17.10 3.13
N TRP A 33 6.89 16.41 2.51
CA TRP A 33 6.01 16.96 1.47
C TRP A 33 5.14 18.12 1.94
N ARG A 34 4.78 18.14 3.24
CA ARG A 34 4.14 19.29 3.89
C ARG A 34 4.83 20.64 3.66
N ALA A 35 6.15 20.67 3.44
CA ALA A 35 6.88 21.90 3.21
C ALA A 35 6.72 22.46 1.79
N TYR A 36 6.19 21.67 0.85
CA TYR A 36 6.22 21.98 -0.59
C TYR A 36 4.83 22.00 -1.24
N ILE A 37 3.84 21.33 -0.64
CA ILE A 37 2.52 21.16 -1.22
C ILE A 37 1.50 21.73 -0.24
N ASP A 38 0.72 22.71 -0.71
CA ASP A 38 -0.40 23.29 0.03
C ASP A 38 -1.71 22.86 -0.65
N HIS A 39 -2.24 21.71 -0.21
CA HIS A 39 -3.43 21.09 -0.79
C HIS A 39 -4.29 20.46 0.31
N PHE A 40 -5.61 20.64 0.21
CA PHE A 40 -6.59 20.02 1.12
C PHE A 40 -7.14 18.74 0.49
N PRO A 41 -7.26 17.64 1.26
CA PRO A 41 -7.66 16.36 0.70
C PRO A 41 -9.14 16.39 0.37
N HIS A 42 -9.50 15.85 -0.80
CA HIS A 42 -10.88 15.77 -1.25
C HIS A 42 -11.74 14.85 -0.38
N ASN A 43 -11.12 13.82 0.22
CA ASN A 43 -11.79 12.87 1.09
C ASN A 43 -10.90 12.50 2.28
N VAL A 44 -11.22 13.06 3.44
CA VAL A 44 -10.49 12.84 4.69
C VAL A 44 -10.53 11.39 5.20
N GLU A 45 -11.55 10.62 4.80
CA GLU A 45 -11.73 9.23 5.25
C GLU A 45 -10.67 8.28 4.68
N LEU A 46 -9.95 8.70 3.63
CA LEU A 46 -8.92 7.90 2.97
C LEU A 46 -7.52 8.08 3.59
N PHE A 47 -7.40 8.73 4.74
CA PHE A 47 -6.12 9.07 5.37
C PHE A 47 -5.32 7.84 5.84
N ASP A 48 -6.00 6.78 6.24
CA ASP A 48 -5.38 5.54 6.70
C ASP A 48 -4.61 4.80 5.59
N VAL A 49 -5.04 4.93 4.34
CA VAL A 49 -4.40 4.30 3.18
C VAL A 49 -2.91 4.68 3.05
N PRO A 50 -2.52 5.97 2.95
CA PRO A 50 -1.13 6.38 2.80
C PRO A 50 -0.33 6.24 4.11
N VAL A 51 -0.97 6.35 5.27
CA VAL A 51 -0.27 6.42 6.56
C VAL A 51 -0.09 5.05 7.21
N PHE A 52 -1.05 4.15 7.05
CA PHE A 52 -1.05 2.85 7.70
C PHE A 52 -0.90 1.70 6.70
N PHE A 53 -1.75 1.62 5.68
CA PHE A 53 -1.79 0.45 4.79
C PHE A 53 -0.62 0.40 3.81
N TYR A 54 -0.28 1.52 3.16
CA TYR A 54 0.81 1.56 2.18
C TYR A 54 2.18 1.19 2.79
N PRO A 55 2.60 1.75 3.95
CA PRO A 55 3.87 1.36 4.58
C PRO A 55 3.91 -0.12 4.98
N GLN A 56 2.80 -0.67 5.49
CA GLN A 56 2.69 -2.09 5.82
C GLN A 56 2.85 -2.97 4.58
N ASP A 57 2.29 -2.54 3.45
CA ASP A 57 2.42 -3.21 2.16
C ASP A 57 3.86 -3.22 1.65
N VAL A 58 4.56 -2.09 1.75
CA VAL A 58 5.98 -1.98 1.40
C VAL A 58 6.81 -2.90 2.29
N PHE A 59 6.55 -2.94 3.60
CA PHE A 59 7.25 -3.81 4.55
C PHE A 59 7.04 -5.29 4.24
N LEU A 60 5.80 -5.72 4.03
CA LEU A 60 5.48 -7.10 3.67
C LEU A 60 6.17 -7.50 2.36
N ASN A 61 6.05 -6.68 1.32
CA ASN A 61 6.65 -6.97 0.02
C ASN A 61 8.18 -7.06 0.11
N THR A 62 8.81 -6.13 0.83
CA THR A 62 10.27 -6.14 1.04
C THR A 62 10.73 -7.39 1.80
N SER A 63 9.96 -7.83 2.80
CA SER A 63 10.26 -9.05 3.57
C SER A 63 10.10 -10.30 2.70
N LEU A 64 9.01 -10.39 1.93
CA LEU A 64 8.76 -11.53 1.03
C LEU A 64 9.81 -11.62 -0.08
N LYS A 65 10.28 -10.49 -0.62
CA LYS A 65 11.41 -10.44 -1.57
C LYS A 65 12.71 -10.97 -0.99
N ARG A 66 12.87 -10.94 0.34
CA ARG A 66 14.01 -11.55 1.06
C ARG A 66 13.77 -13.02 1.41
N GLY A 67 12.61 -13.58 1.07
CA GLY A 67 12.21 -14.95 1.45
C GLY A 67 11.74 -15.06 2.91
N GLU A 68 11.45 -13.94 3.56
CA GLU A 68 11.04 -13.90 4.96
C GLU A 68 9.54 -13.64 5.09
N ILE A 69 8.87 -14.37 5.98
CA ILE A 69 7.49 -14.07 6.39
C ILE A 69 7.58 -13.22 7.66
N PRO A 70 7.25 -11.92 7.60
CA PRO A 70 7.47 -11.03 8.72
C PRO A 70 6.38 -11.22 9.78
N LEU A 71 6.68 -12.04 10.80
CA LEU A 71 5.79 -12.24 11.96
C LEU A 71 5.77 -11.00 12.87
N TRP A 72 6.86 -10.24 12.87
CA TRP A 72 7.09 -9.11 13.74
C TRP A 72 7.56 -7.91 12.92
N ASN A 73 6.91 -6.75 13.09
CA ASN A 73 7.31 -5.50 12.46
C ASN A 73 8.14 -4.66 13.44
N PRO A 74 9.45 -4.52 13.26
CA PRO A 74 10.31 -3.75 14.16
C PRO A 74 10.16 -2.23 13.99
N HIS A 75 9.50 -1.76 12.94
CA HIS A 75 9.36 -0.34 12.63
C HIS A 75 8.20 0.33 13.38
N ILE A 76 7.41 -0.44 14.12
CA ILE A 76 6.29 0.07 14.91
C ILE A 76 6.63 -0.08 16.39
N PHE A 77 6.83 1.05 17.08
CA PHE A 77 7.26 1.10 18.48
C PHE A 77 8.52 0.26 18.75
N SER A 78 8.52 -0.59 19.78
CA SER A 78 9.59 -1.56 20.08
C SER A 78 9.39 -2.89 19.34
N GLY A 79 8.49 -2.91 18.37
CA GLY A 79 8.03 -4.13 17.72
C GLY A 79 6.52 -4.33 17.83
N HIS A 80 5.89 -4.67 16.70
CA HIS A 80 4.47 -4.97 16.62
C HIS A 80 4.23 -6.36 16.01
N PRO A 81 3.33 -7.19 16.59
CA PRO A 81 2.99 -8.48 16.01
C PRO A 81 2.22 -8.31 14.70
N ALA A 82 2.94 -8.36 13.59
CA ALA A 82 2.42 -8.00 12.27
C ALA A 82 1.34 -8.96 11.76
N VAL A 83 1.41 -10.23 12.17
CA VAL A 83 0.42 -11.27 11.84
C VAL A 83 -0.81 -11.26 12.74
N ALA A 84 -0.70 -10.70 13.95
CA ALA A 84 -1.83 -10.58 14.87
C ALA A 84 -2.64 -9.29 14.62
N SER A 85 -2.11 -8.38 13.80
CA SER A 85 -2.83 -7.20 13.35
C SER A 85 -3.98 -7.62 12.42
N GLY A 86 -5.21 -7.55 12.92
CA GLY A 86 -6.40 -7.88 12.13
C GLY A 86 -6.59 -6.99 10.89
N GLN A 87 -6.02 -5.78 10.89
CA GLN A 87 -6.11 -4.85 9.77
C GLN A 87 -5.06 -5.12 8.69
N SER A 88 -3.92 -5.71 9.05
CA SER A 88 -2.79 -5.84 8.13
C SER A 88 -2.93 -7.05 7.23
N GLY A 89 -3.63 -8.13 7.61
CA GLY A 89 -3.91 -9.27 6.73
C GLY A 89 -2.66 -9.94 6.12
N PHE A 90 -1.54 -9.99 6.84
CA PHE A 90 -0.25 -10.47 6.30
C PHE A 90 -0.28 -11.94 5.86
N LEU A 91 -1.08 -12.77 6.53
CA LEU A 91 -1.24 -14.19 6.20
C LEU A 91 -2.42 -14.46 5.24
N TYR A 92 -3.02 -13.42 4.66
CA TYR A 92 -4.10 -13.60 3.70
C TYR A 92 -3.55 -14.22 2.40
N PRO A 93 -3.97 -15.45 2.01
CA PRO A 93 -3.31 -16.19 0.93
C PRO A 93 -3.23 -15.45 -0.40
N PRO A 94 -4.28 -14.73 -0.87
CA PRO A 94 -4.18 -13.94 -2.10
C PRO A 94 -3.10 -12.87 -2.07
N ARG A 95 -2.84 -12.26 -0.91
CA ARG A 95 -1.81 -11.23 -0.77
C ARG A 95 -0.40 -11.81 -0.88
N LEU A 96 -0.17 -12.98 -0.27
CA LEU A 96 1.12 -13.69 -0.35
C LEU A 96 1.44 -14.17 -1.77
N LEU A 97 0.42 -14.48 -2.58
CA LEU A 97 0.61 -14.91 -3.97
C LEU A 97 0.89 -13.75 -4.92
N LEU A 98 0.23 -12.60 -4.72
CA LEU A 98 0.30 -11.48 -5.66
C LEU A 98 1.46 -10.50 -5.39
N LYS A 99 1.88 -10.35 -4.13
CA LYS A 99 2.87 -9.35 -3.72
C LYS A 99 4.34 -9.64 -4.13
N PRO A 100 4.87 -10.88 -4.06
CA PRO A 100 6.32 -11.15 -4.13
C PRO A 100 7.07 -10.64 -5.38
N GLY A 101 6.36 -10.31 -6.48
CA GLY A 101 6.95 -9.76 -7.71
C GLY A 101 6.67 -8.28 -7.98
N SER A 102 5.87 -7.61 -7.15
CA SER A 102 5.43 -6.23 -7.39
C SER A 102 6.50 -5.21 -7.00
N ASN A 103 6.73 -4.18 -7.82
CA ASN A 103 7.38 -2.96 -7.34
C ASN A 103 6.30 -2.15 -6.64
N CYS A 104 6.40 -1.93 -5.33
CA CYS A 104 5.44 -1.09 -4.58
C CYS A 104 5.60 0.40 -4.94
N SER A 105 5.61 0.72 -6.23
CA SER A 105 5.50 2.09 -6.73
C SER A 105 4.06 2.56 -6.56
N ILE A 106 3.93 3.83 -6.18
CA ILE A 106 2.65 4.50 -6.09
C ILE A 106 2.16 4.74 -7.51
N PHE A 107 0.98 4.23 -7.85
CA PHE A 107 0.26 4.70 -9.03
C PHE A 107 -0.34 6.04 -8.65
N TRP A 108 0.28 7.13 -9.13
CA TRP A 108 -0.21 8.49 -8.89
C TRP A 108 -1.62 8.63 -9.47
N GLU A 109 -2.63 8.66 -8.59
CA GLU A 109 -3.96 9.16 -8.95
C GLU A 109 -4.09 10.60 -8.47
N TRP A 110 -4.39 11.47 -9.45
CA TRP A 110 -4.97 12.82 -9.41
C TRP A 110 -4.61 13.72 -8.23
N GLY A 111 -3.75 14.72 -8.50
CA GLY A 111 -3.89 16.02 -7.84
C GLY A 111 -4.95 16.87 -8.53
#